data_AF-A0A7C3B1T1-F1
#
_entry.id   AF-A0A7C3B1T1-F1
#
_cell.length_a   1.000
_cell.length_b   1.000
_cell.length_c   1.000
_cell.angle_alpha   90.00
_cell.angle_beta   90.00
_cell.angle_gamma   90.00
#
_symmetry.space_group_name_H-M   'P 1'
#
loop_
_entity.id
_entity.type
_entity.pdbx_description
1 polymer ?
#
loop_
_entity_poly.entity_id
_entity_poly.type
_entity_poly.pdbx_seq_one_letter_code
_entity_poly.pdbx_strand_id
1 'polypeptide(L)' 'MRRGCISLGNVECDGCHRIIPHAERYLIIEEEDGAVVNLCAACCLEKGYARYREDKRERVLTFFPEQS' A
#
# COMPACT_ATOMS: atom_id res chain seq x y z
N MET A 1 -0.81 -21.70 6.54
CA MET A 1 -0.07 -20.76 5.63
C MET A 1 -0.51 -21.00 4.19
N ARG A 2 -1.48 -20.22 3.68
CA ARG A 2 -1.76 -20.18 2.23
C ARG A 2 -0.86 -19.09 1.63
N ARG A 3 0.07 -19.48 0.75
CA ARG A 3 0.95 -18.56 0.03
C ARG A 3 0.29 -18.27 -1.33
N GLY A 4 -0.18 -17.04 -1.50
CA GLY A 4 -0.83 -16.57 -2.72
C GLY A 4 -2.32 -16.30 -2.50
N CYS A 5 -2.64 -15.06 -2.11
CA CYS A 5 -3.97 -14.51 -2.26
C CYS A 5 -3.93 -13.57 -3.46
N ILE A 6 -4.43 -14.03 -4.60
CA ILE A 6 -4.77 -13.18 -5.75
C ILE A 6 -6.10 -12.53 -5.35
N SER A 7 -6.11 -11.22 -5.11
CA SER A 7 -7.36 -10.49 -4.82
C SER A 7 -8.26 -10.55 -6.06
N LEU A 8 -9.54 -10.91 -5.92
CA LEU A 8 -10.45 -11.06 -7.05
C LEU A 8 -11.13 -9.73 -7.48
N GLY A 9 -10.79 -8.60 -6.84
CA GLY A 9 -11.53 -7.34 -7.04
C GLY A 9 -10.66 -6.09 -7.02
N ASN A 10 -11.14 -5.09 -7.75
CA ASN A 10 -10.75 -3.69 -7.64
C ASN A 10 -10.92 -3.23 -6.18
N VAL A 11 -9.87 -2.66 -5.57
CA VAL A 11 -9.88 -2.14 -4.19
C VAL A 11 -10.03 -0.62 -4.25
N GLU A 12 -10.85 -0.01 -3.41
CA GLU A 12 -10.92 1.46 -3.33
C GLU A 12 -9.85 1.99 -2.36
N CYS A 13 -9.14 3.04 -2.75
CA CYS A 13 -8.20 3.72 -1.87
C CYS A 13 -8.96 4.65 -0.92
N ASP A 14 -8.86 4.45 0.40
CA ASP A 14 -9.51 5.30 1.39
C ASP A 14 -8.94 6.74 1.45
N GLY A 15 -7.74 6.96 0.89
CA GLY A 15 -7.11 8.28 0.85
C GLY A 15 -7.56 9.16 -0.32
N CYS A 16 -7.84 8.58 -1.49
CA CYS A 16 -8.15 9.34 -2.72
C CYS A 16 -9.36 8.80 -3.49
N HIS A 17 -10.05 7.81 -2.95
CA HIS A 17 -11.24 7.15 -3.49
C HIS A 17 -11.09 6.57 -4.90
N ARG A 18 -9.86 6.48 -5.42
CA ARG A 18 -9.63 5.85 -6.71
C ARG A 18 -9.67 4.34 -6.57
N ILE A 19 -10.13 3.69 -7.62
CA ILE A 19 -10.01 2.25 -7.78
C ILE A 19 -8.55 1.88 -8.03
N ILE A 20 -8.01 1.04 -7.15
CA ILE A 20 -6.73 0.34 -7.25
C ILE A 20 -6.99 -0.96 -8.04
N PRO A 21 -6.48 -1.06 -9.27
CA PRO A 21 -6.61 -2.27 -10.06
C PRO A 21 -5.89 -3.44 -9.38
N HIS A 22 -6.37 -4.66 -9.61
CA HIS A 22 -5.79 -5.89 -9.04
C HIS A 22 -4.26 -6.02 -9.18
N ALA A 23 -3.68 -5.50 -10.27
CA ALA A 23 -2.24 -5.56 -10.52
C ALA A 23 -1.43 -4.46 -9.79
N GLU A 24 -2.09 -3.45 -9.23
CA GLU A 24 -1.43 -2.33 -8.56
C GLU A 24 -1.18 -2.66 -7.08
N ARG A 25 -0.01 -2.24 -6.58
CA ARG A 25 0.38 -2.43 -5.18
C ARG A 25 -0.32 -1.40 -4.30
N TYR A 26 -0.81 -1.85 -3.15
CA TYR A 26 -1.41 -1.01 -2.12
C TYR A 26 -1.03 -1.52 -0.73
N LEU A 27 -1.20 -0.67 0.27
CA LEU A 27 -0.95 -0.97 1.67
C LEU A 27 -2.28 -1.14 2.40
N ILE A 28 -2.36 -2.15 3.27
CA ILE A 28 -3.46 -2.33 4.21
C ILE A 28 -2.91 -1.95 5.58
N ILE A 29 -3.57 -1.04 6.29
CA ILE A 29 -3.25 -0.63 7.66
C ILE A 29 -4.42 -1.06 8.55
N GLU A 30 -4.12 -1.75 9.64
CA GLU A 30 -5.08 -2.02 10.71
C GLU A 30 -4.88 -0.94 11.78
N GLU A 31 -5.84 -0.06 11.96
CA GLU A 31 -5.82 0.97 13.00
C GLU A 31 -6.18 0.37 14.38
N GLU A 32 -5.86 1.10 15.46
CA GLU A 32 -6.02 0.62 16.84
C GLU A 32 -7.48 0.27 17.21
N ASP A 33 -8.45 0.85 16.52
CA ASP A 33 -9.89 0.58 16.67
C ASP A 33 -10.34 -0.66 15.87
N GLY A 34 -9.42 -1.31 15.16
CA GLY A 34 -9.68 -2.43 14.26
C GLY A 34 -10.19 -2.01 12.88
N ALA A 35 -10.21 -0.70 12.56
CA ALA A 35 -10.51 -0.23 11.21
C ALA A 35 -9.41 -0.65 10.24
N VAL A 36 -9.80 -1.06 9.05
CA VAL A 36 -8.88 -1.49 7.99
C VAL A 36 -8.88 -0.44 6.89
N VAL A 37 -7.73 0.18 6.64
CA VAL A 37 -7.55 1.24 5.65
C VAL A 37 -6.70 0.72 4.49
N ASN A 38 -7.21 0.87 3.26
CA ASN A 38 -6.55 0.54 2.02
C ASN A 38 -5.98 1.82 1.39
N LEU A 39 -4.66 1.90 1.28
CA LEU A 39 -3.98 3.06 0.69
C LEU A 39 -3.22 2.67 -0.57
N CYS A 40 -3.47 3.39 -1.66
CA CYS A 40 -2.67 3.24 -2.87
C CYS A 40 -1.24 3.77 -2.67
N ALA A 41 -0.32 3.33 -3.52
CA ALA A 41 1.09 3.73 -3.44
C ALA A 41 1.33 5.25 -3.37
N ALA A 42 0.52 6.04 -4.09
CA ALA A 42 0.61 7.51 -4.06
C ALA A 42 0.24 8.09 -2.69
N CYS A 43 -0.89 7.65 -2.10
CA CYS A 43 -1.29 8.07 -0.75
C CYS A 43 -0.30 7.59 0.30
N CYS A 44 0.31 6.41 0.12
CA CYS A 44 1.38 5.94 1.01
C CYS A 44 2.63 6.84 0.94
N LEU A 45 3.00 7.32 -0.25
CA LEU A 45 4.13 8.25 -0.41
C LEU A 45 3.86 9.60 0.25
N GLU A 46 2.65 10.14 0.06
CA GLU A 46 2.24 11.43 0.64
C GLU A 46 2.18 11.38 2.17
N LYS A 47 1.63 10.29 2.72
CA LYS A 47 1.55 10.09 4.18
C LYS A 47 2.85 9.59 4.82
N GLY A 48 3.89 9.29 4.02
CA GLY A 48 5.18 8.81 4.51
C GLY A 48 5.25 7.32 4.87
N TYR A 49 4.22 6.53 4.55
CA TYR A 49 4.21 5.07 4.69
C TYR A 49 5.03 4.33 3.63
N ALA A 50 5.40 5.03 2.55
CA ALA A 50 6.29 4.51 1.53
C ALA A 50 7.30 5.57 1.10
N ARG A 51 8.47 5.12 0.61
CA ARG A 51 9.45 6.01 -0.05
C ARG A 51 10.14 5.29 -1.18
N TYR A 52 10.55 6.06 -2.18
CA TYR A 52 11.48 5.56 -3.20
C TYR A 52 12.89 5.52 -2.63
N ARG A 53 13.60 4.43 -2.87
CA ARG A 53 15.05 4.34 -2.67
C ARG A 53 15.70 4.00 -3.99
N GLU A 54 16.85 4.62 -4.26
CA GLU A 54 17.72 4.20 -5.36
C GLU A 54 18.62 3.06 -4.85
N ASP A 55 18.49 1.89 -5.45
CA ASP A 55 19.43 0.78 -5.25
C ASP A 55 20.08 0.47 -6.60
N LYS A 56 21.41 0.61 -6.67
CA LYS A 56 22.23 0.21 -7.82
C LYS A 56 21.65 0.58 -9.21
N ARG A 57 21.07 1.78 -9.34
CA ARG A 57 20.44 2.39 -10.54
C ARG A 57 18.96 2.08 -10.78
N GLU A 58 18.29 1.35 -9.89
CA GLU A 58 16.85 1.12 -9.94
C GLU A 58 16.13 1.90 -8.84
N ARG A 59 14.99 2.52 -9.19
CA ARG A 59 14.10 3.17 -8.21
C ARG A 59 13.13 2.13 -7.67
N VAL A 60 13.33 1.72 -6.42
CA VAL A 60 12.48 0.75 -5.73
C VAL A 60 11.54 1.49 -4.80
N LEU A 61 10.23 1.22 -4.90
CA LEU A 61 9.25 1.68 -3.92
C LEU A 61 9.26 0.73 -2.72
N THR A 62 9.59 1.24 -1.54
CA THR A 62 9.60 0.46 -0.30
C THR A 62 8.50 0.97 0.63
N PHE A 63 7.67 0.05 1.12
CA PHE A 63 6.69 0.30 2.18
C PHE A 63 7.33 0.00 3.54
N PHE A 64 7.01 0.79 4.55
CA PHE A 64 7.50 0.58 5.91
C PHE A 64 6.36 0.05 6.79
N PRO A 65 6.59 -0.93 7.68
CA PRO A 65 5.75 -1.05 8.86
C PRO A 65 5.85 0.27 9.62
N GLU A 66 4.77 0.71 10.27
CA GLU A 66 4.59 2.02 10.93
C GLU A 66 5.87 2.69 11.46
N GLN A 67 5.89 4.03 11.43
CA GLN A 67 6.97 4.80 12.07
C GLN A 67 6.98 4.53 13.59
N SER A 68 7.86 3.62 14.00
CA SER A 68 8.38 3.49 15.37
C SER A 68 9.88 3.23 15.31
#